data_AF-A0A2D7C3P3-F1
#
_entry.id   AF-A0A2D7C3P3-F1
#
_cell.length_a   1.000
_cell.length_b   1.000
_cell.length_c   1.000
_cell.angle_alpha   90.00
_cell.angle_beta   90.00
_cell.angle_gamma   90.00
#
_symmetry.space_group_name_H-M   'P 1'
#
loop_
_entity.id
_entity.type
_entity.pdbx_description
1 polymer ?
#
loop_
_entity_poly.entity_id
_entity_poly.type
_entity_poly.pdbx_seq_one_letter_code
_entity_poly.pdbx_strand_id
1 'polypeptide(L)'
;SFNKQFGNIKSLPLNKWGKILSFNEVKYFSLQYGRVLNEVKEWNAENSTNIHIDSDVDHMLDLDLALSQIDAMDIVITTSNTTAHLAGSIGKETWVMVPKVPEWRWGIKGSKSNWYESVKIFRQDSHLSWEQVLENVSAELKLFIKNKRAR
;
A
#
# COMPACT_ATOMS: atom_id res chain seq x y z
N SER A 1 -6.30 5.89 9.18
CA SER A 1 -5.79 7.29 9.18
C SER A 1 -6.22 7.99 10.46
N PHE A 2 -5.33 8.76 11.10
CA PHE A 2 -5.67 9.59 12.28
C PHE A 2 -6.62 10.75 11.95
N ASN A 3 -6.71 11.14 10.68
CA ASN A 3 -7.59 12.22 10.24
C ASN A 3 -9.04 11.73 10.16
N LYS A 4 -9.87 12.09 11.15
CA LYS A 4 -11.29 11.68 11.24
C LYS A 4 -12.15 12.19 10.08
N GLN A 5 -11.77 13.27 9.40
CA GLN A 5 -12.56 13.88 8.32
C GLN A 5 -12.39 13.15 6.98
N PHE A 6 -11.18 12.66 6.68
CA PHE A 6 -10.88 12.00 5.39
C PHE A 6 -10.52 10.51 5.52
N GLY A 7 -10.32 10.04 6.76
CA GLY A 7 -9.87 8.68 7.05
C GLY A 7 -10.83 7.62 6.56
N ASN A 8 -12.15 7.80 6.77
CA ASN A 8 -13.15 6.81 6.36
C ASN A 8 -13.30 6.66 4.84
N ILE A 9 -12.92 7.69 4.06
CA ILE A 9 -13.05 7.69 2.60
C ILE A 9 -11.78 7.13 1.93
N LYS A 10 -10.62 7.29 2.56
CA LYS A 10 -9.30 6.97 1.99
C LYS A 10 -8.61 5.76 2.64
N SER A 11 -9.12 5.27 3.76
CA SER A 11 -8.55 4.11 4.45
C SER A 11 -9.28 2.85 4.00
N LEU A 12 -8.50 1.80 3.76
CA LEU A 12 -9.00 0.46 3.51
C LEU A 12 -8.65 -0.40 4.73
N PRO A 13 -9.64 -0.98 5.45
CA PRO A 13 -9.36 -1.80 6.62
C PRO A 13 -8.60 -3.07 6.21
N LEU A 14 -7.71 -3.55 7.09
CA LEU A 14 -6.79 -4.65 6.78
C LEU A 14 -7.50 -5.92 6.30
N ASN A 15 -8.67 -6.24 6.87
CA ASN A 15 -9.47 -7.40 6.49
C ASN A 15 -9.93 -7.40 5.00
N LYS A 16 -9.88 -6.26 4.30
CA LYS A 16 -10.18 -6.17 2.86
C LYS A 16 -8.96 -6.46 1.98
N TRP A 17 -7.76 -6.52 2.53
CA TRP A 17 -6.53 -6.74 1.76
C TRP A 17 -6.28 -8.19 1.36
N GLY A 18 -7.15 -9.14 1.72
CA GLY A 18 -6.88 -10.57 1.52
C GLY A 18 -6.56 -10.99 0.08
N LYS A 19 -7.12 -10.33 -0.94
CA LYS A 19 -6.74 -10.61 -2.34
C LYS A 19 -5.28 -10.27 -2.65
N ILE A 20 -4.73 -9.26 -2.00
CA ILE A 20 -3.33 -8.85 -2.14
C ILE A 20 -2.44 -9.68 -1.22
N LEU A 21 -2.91 -9.97 0.00
CA LEU A 21 -2.16 -10.70 1.04
C LEU A 21 -2.29 -12.23 0.94
N SER A 22 -2.66 -12.78 -0.22
CA SER A 22 -2.88 -14.24 -0.38
C SER A 22 -1.75 -14.96 -1.12
N PHE A 23 -0.75 -14.24 -1.63
CA PHE A 23 0.40 -14.86 -2.30
C PHE A 23 1.41 -15.35 -1.27
N ASN A 24 1.54 -16.67 -1.11
CA ASN A 24 2.40 -17.32 -0.11
C ASN A 24 3.90 -17.12 -0.37
N GLU A 25 4.27 -16.82 -1.62
CA GLU A 25 5.65 -16.52 -1.98
C GLU A 25 6.12 -15.11 -1.68
N VAL A 26 5.22 -14.22 -1.25
CA VAL A 26 5.52 -12.83 -0.92
C VAL A 26 5.71 -12.71 0.59
N LYS A 27 6.75 -11.99 1.00
CA LYS A 27 6.91 -11.55 2.38
C LYS A 27 6.28 -10.18 2.53
N TYR A 28 5.28 -10.05 3.40
CA TYR A 28 4.58 -8.79 3.61
C TYR A 28 5.16 -8.07 4.82
N PHE A 29 5.47 -6.78 4.66
CA PHE A 29 5.87 -5.90 5.75
C PHE A 29 4.86 -4.76 5.86
N SER A 30 4.43 -4.46 7.09
CA SER A 30 3.62 -3.28 7.34
C SER A 30 4.52 -2.06 7.49
N LEU A 31 4.35 -1.10 6.59
CA LEU A 31 4.99 0.22 6.65
C LEU A 31 4.07 1.27 7.28
N GLN A 32 3.00 0.83 7.95
CA GLN A 32 2.02 1.72 8.56
C GLN A 32 2.46 2.09 9.98
N TYR A 33 2.37 3.37 10.29
CA TYR A 33 2.67 3.91 11.61
C TYR A 33 1.44 4.02 12.51
N GLY A 34 1.67 4.00 13.82
CA GLY A 34 0.64 4.15 14.85
C GLY A 34 0.01 2.83 15.29
N ARG A 35 -1.30 2.83 15.54
CA ARG A 35 -2.03 1.68 16.14
C ARG A 35 -2.29 0.56 15.13
N VAL A 36 -1.25 -0.17 14.74
CA VAL A 36 -1.31 -1.23 13.71
C VAL A 36 -1.10 -2.61 14.30
N LEU A 37 -0.41 -2.69 15.45
CA LEU A 37 0.00 -3.95 16.07
C LEU A 37 -1.15 -4.92 16.31
N ASN A 38 -2.31 -4.42 16.78
CA ASN A 38 -3.45 -5.29 17.07
C ASN A 38 -4.10 -5.83 15.78
N GLU A 39 -4.33 -4.96 14.79
CA GLU A 39 -4.91 -5.38 13.49
C GLU A 39 -4.02 -6.43 12.81
N VAL A 40 -2.70 -6.26 12.84
CA VAL A 40 -1.76 -7.24 12.27
C VAL A 40 -1.71 -8.53 13.07
N LYS A 41 -1.76 -8.46 14.41
CA LYS A 41 -1.84 -9.65 15.26
C LYS A 41 -3.10 -10.48 14.97
N GLU A 42 -4.25 -9.81 14.86
CA GLU A 42 -5.52 -10.44 14.50
C GLU A 42 -5.44 -11.08 13.10
N TRP A 43 -4.91 -10.34 12.11
CA TRP A 43 -4.69 -10.89 10.77
C TRP A 43 -3.84 -12.16 10.79
N ASN A 44 -2.67 -12.11 11.43
CA ASN A 44 -1.72 -13.24 11.49
C ASN A 44 -2.28 -14.44 12.27
N ALA A 45 -3.23 -14.23 13.18
CA ALA A 45 -3.91 -15.31 13.90
C ALA A 45 -4.98 -16.02 13.06
N GLU A 46 -5.62 -15.29 12.14
CA GLU A 46 -6.75 -15.77 11.34
C GLU A 46 -6.36 -16.25 9.92
N ASN A 47 -5.18 -15.86 9.43
CA ASN A 47 -4.77 -16.07 8.04
C ASN A 47 -3.44 -16.82 7.95
N SER A 48 -3.22 -17.55 6.85
CA SER A 48 -1.98 -18.29 6.61
C SER A 48 -0.79 -17.41 6.20
N THR A 49 -1.03 -16.15 5.83
CA THR A 49 0.01 -15.19 5.47
C THR A 49 0.33 -14.27 6.64
N ASN A 50 1.62 -14.18 6.95
CA ASN A 50 2.11 -13.32 8.02
C ASN A 50 2.51 -11.95 7.46
N ILE A 51 2.02 -10.90 8.11
CA ILE A 51 2.50 -9.53 7.94
C ILE A 51 3.53 -9.28 9.04
N HIS A 52 4.74 -8.93 8.62
CA HIS A 52 5.83 -8.57 9.51
C HIS A 52 5.73 -7.09 9.90
N ILE A 53 6.02 -6.81 11.16
CA ILE A 53 6.24 -5.45 11.67
C ILE A 53 7.66 -5.40 12.19
N ASP A 54 8.39 -4.38 11.76
CA ASP A 54 9.71 -4.09 12.28
C ASP A 54 9.55 -3.22 13.53
N SER A 55 9.93 -3.76 14.69
CA SER A 55 9.82 -3.05 15.96
C SER A 55 10.87 -1.95 16.12
N ASP A 56 11.93 -1.99 15.31
CA ASP A 56 13.09 -1.11 15.45
C ASP A 56 12.93 0.17 14.61
N VAL A 57 11.88 0.25 13.79
CA VAL A 57 11.59 1.39 12.90
C VAL A 57 10.29 2.07 13.30
N ASP A 58 10.39 3.28 13.86
CA ASP A 58 9.24 4.18 14.04
C ASP A 58 9.20 5.22 12.93
N HIS A 59 8.28 5.04 11.98
CA HIS A 59 8.14 5.91 10.81
C HIS A 59 7.68 7.33 11.15
N MET A 60 7.24 7.61 12.38
CA MET A 60 6.90 8.96 12.83
C MET A 60 8.09 9.71 13.44
N LEU A 61 9.10 9.00 13.93
CA LEU A 61 10.21 9.59 14.68
C LEU A 61 11.51 9.59 13.88
N ASP A 62 11.70 8.63 12.98
CA ASP A 62 12.90 8.50 12.18
C ASP A 62 12.57 8.33 10.70
N LEU A 63 12.72 9.44 9.96
CA LEU A 63 12.45 9.48 8.53
C LEU A 63 13.49 8.71 7.72
N ASP A 64 14.75 8.71 8.15
CA ASP A 64 15.83 8.05 7.43
C ASP A 64 15.68 6.54 7.52
N LEU A 65 15.34 6.01 8.69
CA LEU A 65 15.01 4.58 8.85
C LEU A 65 13.75 4.19 8.09
N ALA A 66 12.71 5.05 8.08
CA ALA A 66 11.51 4.80 7.28
C ALA A 66 11.82 4.70 5.79
N LEU A 67 12.63 5.63 5.25
CA LEU A 67 13.07 5.61 3.87
C LEU A 67 13.96 4.40 3.56
N SER A 68 14.87 4.05 4.46
CA SER A 68 15.71 2.85 4.30
C SER A 68 14.87 1.58 4.25
N GLN A 69 13.83 1.47 5.08
CA GLN A 69 12.94 0.32 5.06
C GLN A 69 12.09 0.28 3.79
N ILE A 70 11.56 1.42 3.35
CA ILE A 70 10.86 1.55 2.07
C ILE A 70 11.78 1.13 0.92
N ASP A 71 13.04 1.54 0.92
CA ASP A 71 13.98 1.21 -0.14
C ASP A 71 14.36 -0.28 -0.17
N ALA A 72 14.31 -0.97 0.98
CA ALA A 72 14.53 -2.42 1.02
C ALA A 72 13.39 -3.23 0.36
N MET A 73 12.23 -2.63 0.08
CA MET A 73 11.10 -3.33 -0.53
C MET A 73 11.28 -3.48 -2.05
N ASP A 74 10.75 -4.59 -2.60
CA ASP A 74 10.64 -4.75 -4.05
C ASP A 74 9.57 -3.82 -4.65
N ILE A 75 8.50 -3.59 -3.91
CA ILE A 75 7.35 -2.76 -4.27
C ILE A 75 6.62 -2.30 -3.01
N VAL A 76 6.06 -1.08 -3.04
CA VAL A 76 5.17 -0.58 -1.98
C VAL A 76 3.74 -0.50 -2.52
N ILE A 77 2.78 -1.13 -1.84
CA ILE A 77 1.35 -1.04 -2.16
C ILE A 77 0.64 -0.35 -1.00
N THR A 78 -0.01 0.79 -1.27
CA THR A 78 -0.60 1.62 -0.22
C THR A 78 -1.82 2.38 -0.71
N THR A 79 -2.56 2.99 0.21
CA THR A 79 -3.54 4.03 -0.14
C THR A 79 -2.87 5.41 -0.19
N SER A 80 -3.62 6.45 -0.57
CA SER A 80 -3.15 7.85 -0.55
C SER A 80 -2.78 8.32 0.88
N ASN A 81 -1.54 8.09 1.30
CA ASN A 81 -0.97 8.48 2.59
C ASN A 81 0.50 8.97 2.44
N THR A 82 1.14 9.29 3.56
CA THR A 82 2.54 9.76 3.59
C THR A 82 3.51 8.73 2.99
N THR A 83 3.34 7.43 3.29
CA THR A 83 4.18 6.35 2.76
C THR A 83 4.22 6.34 1.23
N ALA A 84 3.09 6.63 0.57
CA ALA A 84 3.04 6.75 -0.90
C ALA A 84 3.98 7.85 -1.44
N HIS A 85 4.08 8.97 -0.73
CA HIS A 85 4.92 10.09 -1.13
C HIS A 85 6.39 9.86 -0.82
N LEU A 86 6.70 9.26 0.33
CA LEU A 86 8.07 8.88 0.68
C LEU A 86 8.63 7.88 -0.33
N ALA A 87 7.89 6.80 -0.61
CA ALA A 87 8.29 5.80 -1.60
C ALA A 87 8.44 6.41 -3.00
N GLY A 88 7.49 7.26 -3.42
CA GLY A 88 7.59 7.98 -4.69
C GLY A 88 8.82 8.90 -4.78
N SER A 89 9.19 9.58 -3.69
CA SER A 89 10.32 10.53 -3.67
C SER A 89 11.69 9.88 -3.86
N ILE A 90 11.83 8.60 -3.50
CA ILE A 90 13.06 7.83 -3.69
C ILE A 90 13.01 6.93 -4.94
N GLY A 91 11.97 7.07 -5.77
CA GLY A 91 11.83 6.29 -7.00
C GLY A 91 11.47 4.81 -6.76
N LYS A 92 10.98 4.44 -5.58
CA LYS A 92 10.53 3.07 -5.31
C LYS A 92 9.30 2.77 -6.14
N GLU A 93 9.27 1.60 -6.81
CA GLU A 93 8.07 1.08 -7.48
C GLU A 93 6.92 1.06 -6.47
N THR A 94 5.89 1.87 -6.73
CA THR A 94 4.83 2.13 -5.75
C THR A 94 3.47 2.12 -6.42
N TRP A 95 2.54 1.34 -5.87
CA TRP A 95 1.16 1.31 -6.32
C TRP A 95 0.25 1.98 -5.30
N VAL A 96 -0.43 3.02 -5.74
CA VAL A 96 -1.29 3.84 -4.88
C VAL A 96 -2.75 3.64 -5.26
N MET A 97 -3.52 3.13 -4.31
CA MET A 97 -4.97 3.01 -4.41
C MET A 97 -5.63 4.32 -3.97
N VAL A 98 -6.42 4.93 -4.86
CA VAL A 98 -7.08 6.22 -4.62
C VAL A 98 -8.59 6.12 -4.77
N PRO A 99 -9.37 6.87 -3.97
CA PRO A 99 -10.82 6.88 -4.09
C PRO A 99 -11.27 7.57 -5.39
N LYS A 100 -12.54 7.41 -5.74
CA LYS A 100 -13.13 7.99 -6.97
C LYS A 100 -12.92 9.50 -7.09
N VAL A 101 -13.03 10.21 -5.96
CA VAL A 101 -12.70 11.63 -5.86
C VAL A 101 -11.37 11.73 -5.09
N PRO A 102 -10.23 11.66 -5.79
CA PRO A 102 -8.93 11.65 -5.13
C PRO A 102 -8.49 13.07 -4.74
N GLU A 103 -7.42 13.15 -3.95
CA GLU A 103 -6.72 14.42 -3.79
C GLU A 103 -6.12 14.89 -5.12
N TRP A 104 -6.01 16.21 -5.27
CA TRP A 104 -5.51 16.87 -6.49
C TRP A 104 -4.16 16.32 -6.99
N ARG A 105 -3.30 15.87 -6.08
CA ARG A 105 -1.97 15.29 -6.39
C ARG A 105 -2.05 14.07 -7.29
N TRP A 106 -3.12 13.30 -7.18
CA TRP A 106 -3.30 12.08 -7.97
C TRP A 106 -4.01 12.32 -9.29
N GLY A 107 -4.47 13.55 -9.57
CA GLY A 107 -5.26 13.87 -10.77
C GLY A 107 -6.61 13.11 -10.83
N ILE A 108 -7.42 13.40 -11.85
CA ILE A 108 -8.78 12.84 -11.98
C ILE A 108 -8.88 11.63 -12.93
N LYS A 109 -7.82 11.32 -13.69
CA LYS A 109 -7.81 10.24 -14.69
C LYS A 109 -6.40 9.67 -14.90
N GLY A 110 -6.32 8.51 -15.55
CA GLY A 110 -5.06 7.85 -15.91
C GLY A 110 -4.42 7.09 -14.75
N SER A 111 -3.43 6.26 -15.05
CA SER A 111 -2.81 5.34 -14.09
C SER A 111 -1.38 5.72 -13.68
N LYS A 112 -0.90 6.91 -14.07
CA LYS A 112 0.43 7.42 -13.71
C LYS A 112 0.32 8.65 -12.83
N SER A 113 1.27 8.81 -11.91
CA SER A 113 1.43 10.05 -11.14
C SER A 113 2.15 11.11 -11.99
N ASN A 114 1.72 12.36 -11.87
CA ASN A 114 2.44 13.50 -12.46
C ASN A 114 3.67 13.91 -11.62
N TRP A 115 3.77 13.41 -10.39
CA TRP A 115 4.80 13.81 -9.42
C TRP A 115 5.91 12.78 -9.26
N TYR A 116 5.59 11.50 -9.48
CA TYR A 116 6.48 10.38 -9.20
C TYR A 116 6.41 9.38 -10.35
N GLU A 117 7.50 9.25 -11.11
CA GLU A 117 7.53 8.34 -12.27
C GLU A 117 7.35 6.88 -11.86
N SER A 118 7.86 6.50 -10.68
CA SER A 118 7.75 5.15 -10.12
C SER A 118 6.36 4.81 -9.55
N VAL A 119 5.41 5.76 -9.57
CA VAL A 119 4.09 5.56 -8.97
C VAL A 119 3.03 5.22 -10.04
N LYS A 120 2.43 4.04 -9.88
CA LYS A 120 1.21 3.61 -10.59
C LYS A 120 -0.02 3.84 -9.71
N ILE A 121 -1.07 4.39 -10.30
CA ILE A 121 -2.32 4.74 -9.60
C ILE A 121 -3.42 3.77 -9.99
N PHE A 122 -4.06 3.18 -8.98
CA PHE A 122 -5.27 2.36 -9.10
C PHE A 122 -6.46 3.13 -8.54
N ARG A 123 -7.53 3.28 -9.33
CA ARG A 123 -8.66 4.16 -9.00
C ARG A 123 -9.93 3.37 -8.80
N GLN A 124 -10.76 3.81 -7.85
CA GLN A 124 -12.15 3.37 -7.79
C GLN A 124 -12.95 3.92 -8.98
N ASP A 125 -13.65 3.04 -9.68
CA ASP A 125 -14.57 3.43 -10.76
C ASP A 125 -15.92 3.97 -10.22
N SER A 126 -16.38 3.43 -9.09
CA SER A 126 -17.59 3.85 -8.38
C SER A 126 -17.31 4.12 -6.89
N HIS A 127 -18.11 5.00 -6.27
CA HIS A 127 -17.92 5.35 -4.87
C HIS A 127 -17.97 4.09 -3.99
N LEU A 128 -16.97 3.95 -3.10
CA LEU A 128 -16.87 2.87 -2.11
C LEU A 128 -16.66 1.46 -2.68
N SER A 129 -16.51 1.30 -4.00
CA SER A 129 -16.18 0.00 -4.60
C SER A 129 -14.66 -0.23 -4.61
N TRP A 130 -14.10 -0.55 -3.43
CA TRP A 130 -12.70 -0.94 -3.31
C TRP A 130 -12.42 -2.34 -3.85
N GLU A 131 -13.45 -3.18 -3.97
CA GLU A 131 -13.31 -4.58 -4.40
C GLU A 131 -12.65 -4.70 -5.78
N GLN A 132 -13.11 -3.90 -6.76
CA GLN A 132 -12.53 -3.90 -8.10
C GLN A 132 -11.08 -3.40 -8.10
N VAL A 133 -10.77 -2.40 -7.27
CA VAL A 133 -9.41 -1.88 -7.13
C VAL A 133 -8.49 -2.98 -6.60
N LEU A 134 -8.94 -3.70 -5.57
CA LEU A 134 -8.19 -4.81 -4.96
C LEU A 134 -7.99 -5.97 -5.94
N GLU A 135 -8.98 -6.29 -6.76
CA GLU A 135 -8.84 -7.29 -7.84
C GLU A 135 -7.79 -6.87 -8.86
N ASN A 136 -7.84 -5.63 -9.32
CA ASN A 136 -6.90 -5.12 -10.30
C ASN A 136 -5.46 -5.11 -9.73
N VAL A 137 -5.30 -4.70 -8.48
CA VAL A 137 -4.00 -4.73 -7.79
C VAL A 137 -3.50 -6.16 -7.60
N SER A 138 -4.36 -7.10 -7.18
CA SER A 138 -4.00 -8.51 -7.01
C SER A 138 -3.58 -9.15 -8.34
N ALA A 139 -4.32 -8.88 -9.42
CA ALA A 139 -3.99 -9.37 -10.76
C ALA A 139 -2.65 -8.85 -11.26
N GLU A 140 -2.38 -7.55 -11.06
CA GLU A 140 -1.10 -6.95 -11.40
C GLU A 140 0.04 -7.51 -10.53
N LEU A 141 -0.19 -7.69 -9.22
CA LEU A 141 0.81 -8.24 -8.30
C LEU A 141 1.22 -9.66 -8.73
N LYS A 142 0.26 -10.48 -9.17
CA LYS A 142 0.54 -11.81 -9.71
C LYS A 142 1.48 -11.75 -10.92
N LEU A 143 1.30 -10.78 -11.81
CA LEU A 143 2.19 -10.56 -12.96
C LEU A 143 3.57 -10.06 -12.51
N PHE A 144 3.61 -9.13 -11.56
CA PHE A 144 4.85 -8.62 -10.98
C PHE A 144 5.69 -9.74 -10.36
N ILE A 145 5.08 -10.60 -9.53
CA ILE A 145 5.73 -11.77 -8.92
C ILE A 145 6.32 -12.69 -9.99
N LYS A 146 5.53 -13.00 -11.04
CA LYS A 146 5.98 -13.85 -12.15
C LYS A 146 7.21 -13.25 -12.84
N ASN A 147 7.20 -11.95 -13.11
CA ASN A 147 8.30 -11.26 -13.78
C ASN A 147 9.56 -11.16 -12.91
N LYS A 148 9.40 -10.94 -11.60
CA LYS A 148 10.51 -10.92 -10.63
C LYS A 148 11.22 -12.27 -10.52
N ARG A 149 10.48 -13.38 -10.60
CA ARG A 149 11.03 -14.75 -10.59
C ARG A 149 11.73 -15.16 -11.88
N ALA A 150 11.38 -14.52 -12.99
CA ALA A 150 11.98 -14.81 -14.30
C ALA A 150 13.30 -14.07 -14.53
N ARG A 151 13.68 -13.16 -13.63
CA ARG A 151 14.97 -12.46 -13.61
C ARG A 151 15.93 -13.19 -12.68
#